data_AF-A0A813LHT4-F1
#
_entry.id   AF-A0A813LHT4-F1
#
_cell.length_a   1.000
_cell.length_b   1.000
_cell.length_c   1.000
_cell.angle_alpha   90.00
_cell.angle_beta   90.00
_cell.angle_gamma   90.00
#
_symmetry.space_group_name_H-M   'P 1'
#
loop_
_entity.id
_entity.type
_entity.pdbx_description
1 polymer ?
#
loop_
_entity_poly.entity_id
_entity_poly.type
_entity_poly.pdbx_seq_one_letter_code
_entity_poly.pdbx_strand_id
1 'polypeptide(L)'
;MVRAELAALDEGSSSEVTTFELARIAFNKVDELKQVSKASADRVIELETSLLASQSRATMLMNELKEIGTHLGVGGLGGLFQFFMSEEDLIKEVKAKSVTAAAKLQRLER
;
A
#
# COMPACT_ATOMS: atom_id res chain seq x y z
N MET A 1 14.29 29.82 -7.14
CA MET A 1 13.62 31.09 -6.77
C MET A 1 14.38 31.86 -5.70
N VAL A 2 14.64 31.30 -4.51
CA VAL A 2 15.32 31.99 -3.38
C VAL A 2 16.65 32.67 -3.77
N ARG A 3 17.47 32.04 -4.61
CA ARG A 3 18.74 32.63 -5.09
C ARG A 3 18.57 33.87 -5.96
N ALA A 4 17.46 34.00 -6.68
CA ALA A 4 17.21 35.14 -7.56
C ALA A 4 16.71 36.36 -6.79
N GLU A 5 15.90 36.16 -5.74
CA GLU A 5 15.44 37.24 -4.86
C GLU A 5 16.53 37.72 -3.89
N LEU A 6 17.44 36.84 -3.47
CA LEU A 6 18.61 37.23 -2.66
C LEU A 6 19.56 38.19 -3.40
N ALA A 7 19.66 38.09 -4.72
CA ALA A 7 20.58 38.90 -5.52
C ALA A 7 20.09 40.35 -5.73
N ALA A 8 18.79 40.60 -5.58
CA ALA A 8 18.19 41.93 -5.76
C ALA A 8 18.30 42.83 -4.51
N LEU A 9 18.70 42.28 -3.36
CA LEU A 9 18.78 42.97 -2.06
C LEU A 9 20.15 43.62 -1.78
N ASP A 10 21.15 43.38 -2.64
CA ASP A 10 22.55 43.79 -2.43
C ASP A 10 22.85 45.22 -2.92
N GLU A 11 21.96 45.85 -3.71
CA GLU A 11 22.27 47.10 -4.42
C GLU A 11 21.87 48.42 -3.70
N GLY A 12 21.69 48.43 -2.37
CA GLY A 12 21.83 49.72 -1.63
C GLY A 12 20.79 50.06 -0.55
N SER A 13 20.39 49.13 0.31
CA SER A 13 19.64 49.49 1.52
C SER A 13 20.43 49.23 2.81
N SER A 14 20.19 50.07 3.83
CA SER A 14 20.80 49.97 5.17
C SER A 14 20.68 48.54 5.72
N SER A 15 21.76 48.00 6.29
CA SER A 15 21.87 46.58 6.69
C SER A 15 20.78 46.08 7.66
N GLU A 16 20.10 46.99 8.35
CA GLU A 16 18.95 46.67 9.23
C GLU A 16 17.65 46.46 8.43
N VAL A 17 17.48 47.16 7.31
CA VAL A 17 16.33 47.01 6.41
C VAL A 17 16.41 45.68 5.66
N THR A 18 17.62 45.28 5.24
CA THR A 18 17.84 43.98 4.57
C THR A 18 17.61 42.79 5.51
N THR A 19 18.02 42.90 6.78
CA THR A 19 17.77 41.84 7.79
C THR A 19 16.29 41.72 8.16
N PHE A 20 15.55 42.83 8.24
CA PHE A 20 14.11 42.80 8.48
C PHE A 20 13.34 42.15 7.31
N GLU A 21 13.72 42.46 6.06
CA GLU A 21 13.10 41.82 4.90
C GLU A 21 13.43 40.33 4.80
N LEU A 22 14.67 39.93 5.09
CA LEU A 22 15.07 38.52 5.21
C LEU A 22 14.25 37.79 6.29
N ALA A 23 14.07 38.40 7.46
CA ALA A 23 13.25 37.84 8.52
C ALA A 23 11.79 37.67 8.06
N ARG A 24 11.22 38.67 7.39
CA ARG A 24 9.86 38.61 6.85
C ARG A 24 9.68 37.50 5.81
N ILE A 25 10.64 37.35 4.88
CA ILE A 25 10.64 36.27 3.89
C ILE A 25 10.72 34.90 4.58
N ALA A 26 11.59 34.76 5.59
CA ALA A 26 11.72 33.54 6.36
C ALA A 26 10.41 33.18 7.10
N PHE A 27 9.75 34.15 7.74
CA PHE A 27 8.47 33.93 8.42
C PHE A 27 7.37 33.49 7.46
N ASN A 28 7.23 34.17 6.31
CA ASN A 28 6.26 33.78 5.28
C ASN A 28 6.52 32.34 4.80
N LYS A 29 7.79 31.97 4.61
CA LYS A 29 8.16 30.62 4.18
C LYS A 29 7.86 29.56 5.25
N VAL A 30 8.08 29.88 6.52
CA VAL A 30 7.73 28.99 7.63
C VAL A 30 6.23 28.75 7.66
N ASP A 31 5.41 29.77 7.46
CA ASP A 31 3.97 29.61 7.45
C ASP A 31 3.46 28.83 6.22
N GLU A 32 4.04 29.05 5.04
CA GLU A 32 3.80 28.19 3.87
C GLU A 32 4.13 26.72 4.16
N LEU A 33 5.30 26.47 4.77
CA LEU A 33 5.72 25.10 5.12
C LEU A 33 4.80 24.45 6.15
N LYS A 34 4.30 25.20 7.13
CA LYS A 34 3.29 24.69 8.09
C LYS A 34 2.00 24.29 7.38
N GLN A 35 1.53 25.11 6.43
CA GLN A 35 0.32 24.80 5.68
C GLN A 35 0.50 23.54 4.82
N VAL A 36 1.64 23.42 4.12
CA VAL A 36 1.97 22.22 3.33
C VAL A 36 2.10 20.99 4.22
N SER A 37 2.78 21.11 5.36
CA SER A 37 2.92 20.01 6.33
C SER A 37 1.57 19.55 6.86
N LYS A 38 0.67 20.49 7.19
CA LYS A 38 -0.67 20.17 7.67
C LYS A 38 -1.50 19.47 6.57
N ALA A 39 -1.51 20.02 5.36
CA ALA A 39 -2.21 19.40 4.23
C ALA A 39 -1.67 18.01 3.91
N SER A 40 -0.34 17.80 4.04
CA SER A 40 0.27 16.49 3.88
C SER A 40 -0.16 15.51 4.98
N ALA A 41 -0.22 15.96 6.24
CA ALA A 41 -0.66 15.12 7.35
C ALA A 41 -2.14 14.72 7.19
N ASP A 42 -3.01 15.66 6.82
CA ASP A 42 -4.43 15.40 6.57
C ASP A 42 -4.61 14.36 5.44
N ARG A 43 -3.78 14.45 4.39
CA ARG A 43 -3.81 13.50 3.27
C ARG A 43 -3.32 12.10 3.65
N VAL A 44 -2.35 12.00 4.55
CA VAL A 44 -1.92 10.71 5.10
C VAL A 44 -3.07 10.05 5.86
N ILE A 45 -3.77 10.80 6.71
CA ILE A 45 -4.93 10.30 7.47
C ILE A 45 -6.05 9.82 6.53
N GLU A 46 -6.33 10.59 5.47
CA GLU A 46 -7.31 10.20 4.45
C GLU A 46 -6.94 8.89 3.75
N LEU A 47 -5.66 8.75 3.36
CA LEU A 47 -5.15 7.54 2.71
C LEU A 47 -5.18 6.33 3.65
N GLU A 48 -4.80 6.49 4.91
CA GLU A 48 -4.88 5.42 5.92
C GLU A 48 -6.32 4.97 6.14
N THR A 49 -7.26 5.91 6.23
CA THR A 49 -8.69 5.62 6.37
C THR A 49 -9.22 4.86 5.16
N SER A 50 -8.87 5.30 3.94
CA SER A 50 -9.24 4.63 2.70
C SER A 50 -8.65 3.22 2.61
N LEU A 51 -7.40 3.05 3.03
CA LEU A 51 -6.72 1.76 3.07
C LEU A 51 -7.42 0.79 4.02
N LEU A 52 -7.76 1.23 5.23
CA LEU A 52 -8.52 0.42 6.20
C LEU A 52 -9.87 -0.02 5.64
N ALA A 53 -10.61 0.90 5.00
CA ALA A 53 -11.86 0.57 4.33
C ALA A 53 -11.66 -0.45 3.19
N SER A 54 -10.59 -0.30 2.42
CA SER A 54 -10.23 -1.24 1.35
C SER A 54 -9.87 -2.63 1.88
N GLN A 55 -9.11 -2.72 2.97
CA GLN A 55 -8.76 -3.99 3.62
C GLN A 55 -9.99 -4.69 4.19
N SER A 56 -10.92 -3.94 4.78
CA SER A 56 -12.21 -4.47 5.24
C SER A 56 -13.00 -5.09 4.09
N ARG A 57 -13.14 -4.37 2.97
CA ARG A 57 -13.80 -4.89 1.75
C ARG A 57 -13.11 -6.13 1.21
N ALA A 58 -11.77 -6.13 1.14
CA ALA A 58 -11.01 -7.30 0.68
C ALA A 58 -11.24 -8.53 1.57
N THR A 59 -11.33 -8.34 2.89
CA THR A 59 -11.63 -9.42 3.84
C THR A 59 -13.04 -9.96 3.65
N MET A 60 -14.03 -9.08 3.45
CA MET A 60 -15.41 -9.51 3.15
C MET A 60 -15.48 -10.31 1.86
N LEU A 61 -14.87 -9.81 0.78
CA LEU A 61 -14.82 -10.52 -0.51
C LEU A 61 -14.16 -11.88 -0.40
N MET A 62 -13.07 -12.00 0.37
CA MET A 62 -12.40 -13.27 0.59
C MET A 62 -13.29 -14.29 1.30
N ASN A 63 -14.08 -13.85 2.28
CA ASN A 63 -15.04 -14.70 2.98
C ASN A 63 -16.18 -15.13 2.06
N GLU A 64 -16.75 -14.21 1.27
CA GLU A 64 -17.79 -14.54 0.29
C GLU A 64 -17.28 -15.54 -0.75
N LEU A 65 -16.06 -15.36 -1.26
CA LEU A 65 -15.46 -16.31 -2.20
C LEU A 65 -15.31 -17.70 -1.57
N LYS A 66 -14.91 -17.76 -0.29
CA LYS A 66 -14.84 -19.03 0.45
C LYS A 66 -16.21 -19.69 0.60
N GLU A 67 -17.25 -18.92 0.90
CA GLU A 67 -18.62 -19.42 1.01
C GLU A 67 -19.12 -19.94 -0.33
N ILE A 68 -18.90 -19.22 -1.42
CA ILE A 68 -19.24 -19.66 -2.79
C ILE A 68 -18.55 -21.00 -3.09
N GLY A 69 -17.26 -21.12 -2.81
CA GLY A 69 -16.53 -22.37 -3.03
C GLY A 69 -17.04 -23.53 -2.17
N THR A 70 -17.63 -23.23 -1.01
CA THR A 70 -18.28 -24.24 -0.16
C THR A 70 -19.63 -24.64 -0.75
N HIS A 71 -20.44 -23.69 -1.21
CA HIS A 71 -21.76 -23.94 -1.81
C HIS A 71 -21.66 -24.70 -3.14
N LEU A 72 -20.64 -24.42 -3.95
CA LEU A 72 -20.37 -25.13 -5.19
C LEU A 72 -19.78 -26.53 -4.96
N GLY A 73 -19.55 -26.93 -3.71
CA GLY A 73 -19.04 -28.27 -3.37
C GLY A 73 -17.55 -28.46 -3.69
N VAL A 74 -16.81 -27.39 -3.95
CA VAL A 74 -15.39 -27.45 -4.36
C VAL A 74 -14.44 -27.30 -3.17
N GLY A 75 -14.94 -27.36 -1.93
CA GLY A 75 -14.10 -27.33 -0.72
C GLY A 75 -13.54 -25.95 -0.37
N GLY A 76 -14.22 -24.88 -0.78
CA GLY A 76 -13.86 -23.49 -0.45
C GLY A 76 -12.92 -22.85 -1.47
N LEU A 77 -12.09 -21.92 -1.01
CA LEU A 77 -11.20 -21.10 -1.86
C LEU A 77 -10.27 -21.94 -2.75
N GLY A 78 -9.65 -22.99 -2.18
CA GLY A 78 -8.67 -23.81 -2.90
C GLY A 78 -9.26 -24.48 -4.14
N GLY A 79 -10.48 -25.02 -4.06
CA GLY A 79 -11.13 -25.61 -5.24
C GLY A 79 -11.67 -24.59 -6.22
N LEU A 80 -12.03 -23.39 -5.77
CA LEU A 80 -12.34 -22.30 -6.72
C LEU A 80 -11.12 -21.90 -7.55
N PHE A 81 -9.92 -21.85 -6.93
CA PHE A 81 -8.69 -21.54 -7.66
C PHE A 81 -8.33 -22.59 -8.72
N GLN A 82 -8.77 -23.85 -8.55
CA GLN A 82 -8.54 -24.89 -9.55
C GLN A 82 -9.23 -24.61 -10.89
N PHE A 83 -10.33 -23.84 -10.92
CA PHE A 83 -10.99 -23.44 -12.17
C PHE A 83 -10.20 -22.39 -12.96
N PHE A 84 -9.26 -21.69 -12.31
CA PHE A 84 -8.40 -20.69 -12.95
C PHE A 84 -6.99 -21.22 -13.25
N MET A 85 -6.69 -22.45 -12.82
CA MET A 85 -5.43 -23.12 -13.14
C MET A 85 -5.50 -23.75 -14.53
N SER A 86 -4.34 -23.88 -15.17
CA SER A 86 -4.23 -24.68 -16.39
C SER A 86 -4.37 -26.17 -16.04
N GLU A 87 -4.91 -26.97 -16.97
CA GLU A 87 -5.02 -28.43 -16.78
C GLU A 87 -3.67 -29.08 -16.48
N GLU A 88 -2.58 -28.57 -17.08
CA GLU A 88 -1.23 -29.06 -16.82
C GLU A 88 -0.77 -28.84 -15.38
N ASP A 89 -1.12 -27.71 -14.78
CA ASP A 89 -0.76 -27.38 -13.40
C ASP A 89 -1.56 -28.22 -12.41
N LEU A 90 -2.85 -28.44 -12.69
CA LEU A 90 -3.71 -29.32 -11.89
C LEU A 90 -3.20 -30.77 -11.90
N ILE A 91 -2.81 -31.29 -13.07
CA ILE A 91 -2.26 -32.64 -13.21
C ILE A 91 -0.95 -32.79 -12.43
N LYS A 92 -0.05 -31.79 -12.50
CA LYS A 92 1.22 -31.80 -11.73
C LYS A 92 0.95 -31.84 -10.22
N GLU A 93 0.02 -31.03 -9.74
CA GLU A 93 -0.31 -30.96 -8.30
C GLU A 93 -0.94 -32.28 -7.79
N VAL A 94 -1.89 -32.85 -8.54
CA VAL A 94 -2.54 -34.13 -8.18
C VAL A 94 -1.52 -35.28 -8.19
N LYS A 95 -0.62 -35.31 -9.17
CA LYS A 95 0.44 -36.31 -9.23
C LYS A 95 1.42 -36.18 -8.06
N ALA A 96 1.79 -34.97 -7.67
CA ALA A 96 2.64 -34.74 -6.50
C ALA A 96 1.96 -35.19 -5.18
N LYS A 97 0.68 -34.85 -5.01
CA LYS A 97 -0.09 -35.23 -3.81
C LYS A 97 -0.29 -36.75 -3.71
N SER A 98 -0.61 -37.43 -4.81
CA SER A 98 -0.81 -38.88 -4.82
C SER A 98 0.47 -39.66 -4.50
N VAL A 99 1.62 -39.25 -5.05
CA VAL A 99 2.94 -39.84 -4.71
C VAL A 99 3.26 -39.67 -3.23
N THR A 100 2.98 -38.49 -2.67
CA THR A 100 3.24 -38.19 -1.26
C THR A 100 2.32 -38.99 -0.34
N ALA A 101 1.05 -39.18 -0.71
CA ALA A 101 0.10 -40.00 0.03
C ALA A 101 0.48 -41.48 0.01
N ALA A 102 0.88 -42.01 -1.15
CA ALA A 102 1.36 -43.38 -1.29
C ALA A 102 2.62 -43.64 -0.43
N ALA A 103 3.55 -42.68 -0.39
CA ALA A 103 4.75 -42.76 0.43
C ALA A 103 4.43 -42.73 1.95
N LYS A 104 3.37 -42.03 2.37
CA LYS A 104 2.91 -42.04 3.77
C LYS A 104 2.27 -43.37 4.16
N LEU A 105 1.46 -43.96 3.27
CA LEU A 105 0.83 -45.27 3.51
C LEU A 105 1.88 -46.38 3.65
N GLN A 106 2.88 -46.43 2.77
CA GLN A 106 3.98 -47.41 2.86
C GLN A 106 4.84 -47.29 4.13
N ARG A 107 4.83 -46.13 4.80
CA ARG A 107 5.51 -45.93 6.09
C ARG A 107 4.68 -46.34 7.29
N LEU A 108 3.35 -46.45 7.14
CA LEU A 108 2.44 -46.91 8.20
C LEU A 108 2.28 -48.43 8.20
N GLU A 109 2.56 -49.10 7.07
CA GLU A 109 2.52 -50.56 6.92
C GLU A 109 3.86 -51.26 7.26
N ARG A 110 4.86 -50.53 7.76
CA ARG A 110 6.15 -51.05 8.24
C ARG A 110 6.29 -50.87 9.74
#